data_AF-A0A7W0WLA9-F1
#
_entry.id   AF-A0A7W0WLA9-F1
#
_cell.length_a   1.000
_cell.length_b   1.000
_cell.length_c   1.000
_cell.angle_alpha   90.00
_cell.angle_beta   90.00
_cell.angle_gamma   90.00
#
_symmetry.space_group_name_H-M   'P 1'
#
loop_
_entity.id
_entity.type
_entity.pdbx_description
1 polymer ?
#
loop_
_entity_poly.entity_id
_entity_poly.type
_entity_poly.pdbx_seq_one_letter_code
_entity_poly.pdbx_strand_id
1 'polypeptide(L)'
;MARRTAESAAGEARRARLAAREALSREAGSTYLDSLILSTDSVVRRWPDRWGSPIRVAIMEGGAPTWSPRMAEYVRTSLDRWEGLAVGVQFTVVADTSRADILVRWIDHFEFDRAGQTDLTWDQSGRVRRALISLAIKTNTGLVLPDDALLAVAVHETGHAIGLPHSADSNDVMFPATRTGTLSDRDRRTAAVLYRLAPGPVRDVPDESR
;
A
#
# COMPACT_ATOMS: atom_id res chain seq x y z
N MET A 1 -18.99 18.45 -30.14
CA MET A 1 -18.45 17.12 -29.82
C MET A 1 -17.86 17.06 -28.41
N ALA A 2 -16.94 17.97 -28.03
CA ALA A 2 -16.25 17.98 -26.72
C ALA A 2 -17.16 17.94 -25.46
N ARG A 3 -18.32 18.60 -25.50
CA ARG A 3 -19.28 18.66 -24.37
C ARG A 3 -19.95 17.31 -24.07
N ARG A 4 -20.32 16.54 -25.12
CA ARG A 4 -20.93 15.20 -24.97
C ARG A 4 -19.95 14.17 -24.41
N THR A 5 -18.67 14.26 -24.78
CA THR A 5 -17.60 13.41 -24.24
C THR A 5 -17.32 13.71 -22.76
N ALA A 6 -17.36 14.97 -22.35
CA ALA A 6 -17.18 15.35 -20.94
C ALA A 6 -18.34 14.88 -20.06
N GLU A 7 -19.59 15.03 -20.54
CA GLU A 7 -20.79 14.53 -19.85
C GLU A 7 -20.79 13.00 -19.69
N SER A 8 -20.33 12.26 -20.71
CA SER A 8 -20.16 10.80 -20.63
C SER A 8 -19.13 10.38 -19.59
N ALA A 9 -17.97 11.04 -19.57
CA ALA A 9 -16.88 10.74 -18.64
C ALA A 9 -17.29 11.03 -17.18
N ALA A 10 -18.00 12.14 -16.95
CA ALA A 10 -18.55 12.48 -15.64
C ALA A 10 -19.59 11.44 -15.17
N GLY A 11 -20.45 10.97 -16.07
CA GLY A 11 -21.41 9.90 -15.78
C GLY A 11 -20.75 8.57 -15.40
N GLU A 12 -19.65 8.22 -16.06
CA GLU A 12 -18.88 7.02 -15.77
C GLU A 12 -18.15 7.09 -14.42
N ALA A 13 -17.50 8.23 -14.13
CA ALA A 13 -16.86 8.47 -12.83
C ALA A 13 -17.87 8.37 -11.66
N ARG A 14 -19.08 8.89 -11.85
CA ARG A 14 -20.16 8.79 -10.85
C ARG A 14 -20.58 7.34 -10.61
N ARG A 15 -20.74 6.53 -11.67
CA ARG A 15 -21.08 5.11 -11.55
C ARG A 15 -19.99 4.32 -10.84
N ALA A 16 -18.72 4.55 -11.20
CA ALA A 16 -17.57 3.90 -10.57
C ALA A 16 -17.52 4.19 -9.06
N ARG A 17 -17.78 5.45 -8.67
CA ARG A 17 -17.86 5.85 -7.25
C ARG A 17 -18.99 5.13 -6.50
N LEU A 18 -20.19 5.10 -7.08
CA LEU A 18 -21.33 4.41 -6.45
C LEU A 18 -21.06 2.92 -6.27
N ALA A 19 -20.51 2.26 -7.29
CA ALA A 19 -20.13 0.86 -7.22
C ALA A 19 -19.05 0.61 -6.15
N ALA A 20 -18.05 1.49 -6.04
CA ALA A 20 -17.01 1.38 -5.03
C ALA A 20 -17.59 1.52 -3.61
N ARG A 21 -18.48 2.48 -3.39
CA ARG A 21 -19.18 2.65 -2.10
C ARG A 21 -19.99 1.42 -1.73
N GLU A 22 -20.77 0.91 -2.67
CA GLU A 22 -21.61 -0.27 -2.43
C GLU A 22 -20.74 -1.50 -2.08
N ALA A 23 -19.63 -1.71 -2.80
CA ALA A 23 -18.68 -2.77 -2.48
C ALA A 23 -18.05 -2.60 -1.10
N LEU A 24 -17.62 -1.39 -0.74
CA LEU A 24 -17.06 -1.10 0.58
C LEU A 24 -18.09 -1.31 1.70
N SER A 25 -19.35 -0.93 1.50
CA SER A 25 -20.42 -1.14 2.48
C SER A 25 -20.76 -2.62 2.66
N ARG A 26 -20.73 -3.43 1.59
CA ARG A 26 -20.97 -4.89 1.68
C ARG A 26 -19.86 -5.62 2.44
N GLU A 27 -18.63 -5.15 2.34
CA GLU A 27 -17.45 -5.74 2.97
C GLU A 27 -17.09 -5.06 4.30
N ALA A 28 -18.00 -4.21 4.81
CA ALA A 28 -17.85 -3.56 6.10
C ALA A 28 -17.84 -4.61 7.21
N GLY A 29 -16.85 -4.52 8.12
CA GLY A 29 -16.65 -5.47 9.21
C GLY A 29 -15.89 -6.75 8.85
N SER A 30 -15.81 -7.11 7.55
CA SER A 30 -14.99 -8.25 7.07
C SER A 30 -13.59 -7.81 6.60
N THR A 31 -13.41 -6.50 6.38
CA THR A 31 -12.18 -5.82 5.97
C THR A 31 -11.87 -4.65 6.90
N TYR A 32 -10.80 -3.91 6.66
CA TYR A 32 -10.49 -2.63 7.31
C TYR A 32 -10.48 -1.45 6.32
N LEU A 33 -11.18 -1.58 5.18
CA LEU A 33 -11.31 -0.50 4.18
C LEU A 33 -12.32 0.58 4.59
N ASP A 34 -13.10 0.34 5.64
CA ASP A 34 -13.94 1.35 6.30
C ASP A 34 -13.10 2.52 6.83
N SER A 35 -11.85 2.28 7.25
CA SER A 35 -10.89 3.34 7.59
C SER A 35 -10.64 4.32 6.42
N LEU A 36 -10.70 3.87 5.16
CA LEU A 36 -10.60 4.75 3.98
C LEU A 36 -11.85 5.62 3.81
N ILE A 37 -13.02 5.16 4.23
CA ILE A 37 -14.25 5.96 4.20
C ILE A 37 -14.20 7.02 5.31
N LEU A 38 -13.54 6.71 6.42
CA LEU A 38 -13.40 7.62 7.56
C LEU A 38 -12.25 8.63 7.38
N SER A 39 -11.27 8.37 6.51
CA SER A 39 -10.19 9.31 6.21
C SER A 39 -10.69 10.57 5.48
N THR A 40 -9.99 11.68 5.70
CA THR A 40 -10.32 13.02 5.20
C THR A 40 -10.31 13.14 3.67
N ASP A 41 -9.54 12.29 2.99
CA ASP A 41 -9.43 12.27 1.54
C ASP A 41 -10.37 11.27 0.86
N SER A 42 -10.76 10.17 1.53
CA SER A 42 -11.67 9.13 1.03
C SER A 42 -11.41 8.74 -0.43
N VAL A 43 -10.16 8.45 -0.77
CA VAL A 43 -9.72 8.02 -2.11
C VAL A 43 -9.25 6.57 -2.06
N VAL A 44 -9.78 5.73 -2.94
CA VAL A 44 -9.20 4.40 -3.19
C VAL A 44 -7.90 4.60 -3.95
N ARG A 45 -6.78 4.30 -3.29
CA ARG A 45 -5.44 4.35 -3.86
C ARG A 45 -4.95 2.94 -4.09
N ARG A 46 -4.70 2.60 -5.35
CA ARG A 46 -4.06 1.33 -5.71
C ARG A 46 -3.27 1.46 -6.99
N TRP A 47 -2.40 0.50 -7.24
CA TRP A 47 -1.78 0.36 -8.56
C TRP A 47 -2.86 0.13 -9.62
N PRO A 48 -2.75 0.78 -10.81
CA PRO A 48 -3.67 0.50 -11.91
C PRO A 48 -3.56 -0.96 -12.34
N ASP A 49 -4.58 -1.48 -13.01
CA ASP A 49 -4.53 -2.83 -13.58
C ASP A 49 -3.35 -2.92 -14.56
N ARG A 50 -2.47 -3.90 -14.36
CA ARG A 50 -1.22 -4.04 -15.12
C ARG A 50 -1.24 -5.19 -16.13
N TRP A 51 -2.38 -5.88 -16.25
CA TRP A 51 -2.60 -7.00 -17.18
C TRP A 51 -1.45 -8.03 -17.23
N GLY A 52 -1.00 -8.45 -16.04
CA GLY A 52 0.12 -9.41 -15.89
C GLY A 52 1.52 -8.78 -15.92
N SER A 53 1.64 -7.46 -16.09
CA SER A 53 2.93 -6.78 -15.90
C SER A 53 3.21 -6.56 -14.41
N PRO A 54 4.27 -7.16 -13.84
CA PRO A 54 4.57 -7.02 -12.41
C PRO A 54 4.98 -5.59 -12.04
N ILE A 55 4.78 -5.24 -10.78
CA ILE A 55 5.30 -4.02 -10.15
C ILE A 55 6.80 -4.21 -9.97
N ARG A 56 7.59 -3.31 -10.54
CA ARG A 56 9.06 -3.36 -10.45
C ARG A 56 9.52 -2.82 -9.12
N VAL A 57 10.27 -3.62 -8.37
CA VAL A 57 10.80 -3.25 -7.05
C VAL A 57 12.32 -3.17 -7.13
N ALA A 58 12.91 -2.05 -6.75
CA ALA A 58 14.35 -1.95 -6.55
C ALA A 58 14.65 -1.88 -5.05
N ILE A 59 15.56 -2.75 -4.60
CA ILE A 59 16.06 -2.78 -3.22
C ILE A 59 17.42 -2.10 -3.23
N MET A 60 17.53 -0.96 -2.57
CA MET A 60 18.80 -0.27 -2.43
C MET A 60 19.69 -1.05 -1.46
N GLU A 61 20.85 -1.46 -1.95
CA GLU A 61 21.89 -2.05 -1.12
C GLU A 61 22.62 -0.94 -0.35
N GLY A 62 22.96 -1.21 0.91
CA GLY A 62 23.63 -0.24 1.79
C GLY A 62 22.71 0.90 2.26
N GLY A 63 23.29 2.10 2.41
CA GLY A 63 22.60 3.30 2.91
C GLY A 63 22.71 3.50 4.42
N ALA A 64 22.54 2.44 5.20
CA ALA A 64 22.76 2.45 6.65
C ALA A 64 24.07 1.71 7.03
N PRO A 65 24.85 2.17 8.01
CA PRO A 65 26.15 1.58 8.36
C PRO A 65 26.07 0.10 8.75
N THR A 66 24.96 -0.33 9.34
CA THR A 66 24.72 -1.71 9.80
C THR A 66 23.90 -2.54 8.82
N TRP A 67 23.75 -2.09 7.57
CA TRP A 67 23.07 -2.86 6.55
C TRP A 67 23.79 -4.18 6.26
N SER A 68 23.02 -5.24 5.98
CA SER A 68 23.57 -6.52 5.53
C SER A 68 22.77 -7.10 4.36
N PRO A 69 23.37 -7.93 3.49
CA PRO A 69 22.67 -8.54 2.35
C PRO A 69 21.40 -9.33 2.74
N ARG A 70 21.37 -9.92 3.94
CA ARG A 70 20.20 -10.65 4.47
C ARG A 70 18.96 -9.76 4.58
N MET A 71 19.14 -8.44 4.78
CA MET A 71 18.02 -7.50 4.84
C MET A 71 17.25 -7.41 3.51
N ALA A 72 17.92 -7.64 2.38
CA ALA A 72 17.22 -7.73 1.09
C ALA A 72 16.26 -8.93 1.05
N GLU A 73 16.57 -10.03 1.75
CA GLU A 73 15.69 -11.21 1.82
C GLU A 73 14.39 -10.93 2.58
N TYR A 74 14.41 -10.04 3.58
CA TYR A 74 13.17 -9.64 4.27
C TYR A 74 12.19 -8.92 3.33
N VAL A 75 12.73 -8.09 2.43
CA VAL A 75 11.93 -7.44 1.39
C VAL A 75 11.44 -8.46 0.38
N ARG A 76 12.28 -9.38 -0.11
CA ARG A 76 11.81 -10.42 -1.05
C ARG A 76 10.71 -11.28 -0.43
N THR A 77 10.90 -11.70 0.82
CA THR A 77 9.91 -12.48 1.57
C THR A 77 8.59 -11.69 1.75
N SER A 78 8.65 -10.38 1.98
CA SER A 78 7.43 -9.57 2.10
C SER A 78 6.66 -9.51 0.78
N LEU A 79 7.35 -9.32 -0.34
CA LEU A 79 6.74 -9.35 -1.68
C LEU A 79 6.10 -10.70 -1.96
N ASP A 80 6.82 -11.79 -1.71
CA ASP A 80 6.33 -13.17 -1.94
C ASP A 80 5.08 -13.48 -1.11
N ARG A 81 5.02 -13.00 0.15
CA ARG A 81 3.84 -13.18 1.01
C ARG A 81 2.60 -12.51 0.44
N TRP A 82 2.72 -11.27 -0.03
CA TRP A 82 1.61 -10.53 -0.63
C TRP A 82 1.20 -11.11 -1.99
N GLU A 83 2.16 -11.51 -2.82
CA GLU A 83 1.89 -12.16 -4.11
C GLU A 83 1.20 -13.52 -3.93
N GLY A 84 1.62 -14.30 -2.93
CA GLY A 84 1.05 -15.61 -2.59
C GLY A 84 -0.43 -15.58 -2.20
N LEU A 85 -0.99 -14.41 -1.86
CA LEU A 85 -2.42 -14.26 -1.62
C LEU A 85 -3.27 -14.32 -2.91
N ALA A 86 -2.64 -14.24 -4.08
CA ALA A 86 -3.26 -14.25 -5.41
C ALA A 86 -4.36 -13.17 -5.59
N VAL A 87 -4.11 -11.97 -5.05
CA VAL A 87 -5.06 -10.83 -5.09
C VAL A 87 -4.90 -9.93 -6.33
N GLY A 88 -4.13 -10.36 -7.33
CA GLY A 88 -3.91 -9.63 -8.58
C GLY A 88 -2.72 -8.66 -8.55
N VAL A 89 -1.86 -8.77 -7.54
CA VAL A 89 -0.58 -8.04 -7.45
C VAL A 89 0.57 -9.02 -7.65
N GLN A 90 1.51 -8.66 -8.52
CA GLN A 90 2.72 -9.42 -8.79
C GLN A 90 3.92 -8.48 -8.73
N PHE A 91 5.06 -8.98 -8.29
CA PHE A 91 6.27 -8.19 -8.16
C PHE A 91 7.41 -8.75 -9.02
N THR A 92 8.34 -7.88 -9.37
CA THR A 92 9.61 -8.30 -9.96
C THR A 92 10.72 -7.43 -9.41
N VAL A 93 11.77 -8.06 -8.87
CA VAL A 93 12.93 -7.33 -8.36
C VAL A 93 13.82 -6.93 -9.52
N VAL A 94 14.18 -5.65 -9.59
CA VAL A 94 15.05 -5.06 -10.62
C VAL A 94 16.22 -4.32 -9.98
N ALA A 95 17.37 -4.33 -10.65
CA ALA A 95 18.55 -3.59 -10.16
C ALA A 95 18.46 -2.07 -10.44
N ASP A 96 17.78 -1.68 -11.52
CA ASP A 96 17.70 -0.27 -11.94
C ASP A 96 16.65 0.50 -11.14
N THR A 97 17.12 1.35 -10.21
CA THR A 97 16.30 2.20 -9.35
C THR A 97 15.52 3.27 -10.11
N SER A 98 16.01 3.74 -11.26
CA SER A 98 15.35 4.79 -12.05
C SER A 98 14.02 4.31 -12.66
N ARG A 99 13.96 3.02 -12.98
CA ARG A 99 12.82 2.32 -13.57
C ARG A 99 11.91 1.63 -12.56
N ALA A 100 12.26 1.63 -11.28
CA ALA A 100 11.49 0.94 -10.25
C ALA A 100 10.17 1.65 -9.95
N ASP A 101 9.09 0.89 -9.86
CA ASP A 101 7.79 1.41 -9.41
C ASP A 101 7.79 1.60 -7.88
N ILE A 102 8.42 0.68 -7.16
CA ILE A 102 8.66 0.74 -5.72
C ILE A 102 10.18 0.78 -5.48
N LEU A 103 10.64 1.77 -4.71
CA LEU A 103 12.01 1.81 -4.20
C LEU A 103 12.01 1.45 -2.72
N VAL A 104 12.88 0.55 -2.31
CA VAL A 104 13.06 0.16 -0.90
C VAL A 104 14.44 0.56 -0.46
N ARG A 105 14.54 1.27 0.68
CA ARG A 105 15.81 1.67 1.28
C ARG A 105 15.85 1.33 2.76
N TRP A 106 17.06 1.10 3.24
CA TRP A 106 17.36 0.93 4.65
C TRP A 106 17.95 2.21 5.23
N ILE A 107 17.51 2.59 6.42
CA ILE A 107 18.03 3.72 7.19
C ILE A 107 18.45 3.22 8.58
N ASP A 108 19.28 4.01 9.28
CA ASP A 108 19.73 3.62 10.62
C ASP A 108 18.55 3.60 11.61
N HIS A 109 17.84 4.72 11.74
CA HIS A 109 16.64 4.87 12.57
C HIS A 109 15.77 6.04 12.06
N PHE A 110 14.54 6.12 12.56
CA PHE A 110 13.72 7.34 12.50
C PHE A 110 13.89 8.14 13.81
N GLU A 111 13.74 9.45 13.76
CA GLU A 111 13.79 10.33 14.95
C GLU A 111 12.63 10.09 15.94
N PHE A 112 11.54 9.51 15.46
CA PHE A 112 10.33 9.20 16.23
C PHE A 112 10.13 7.69 16.32
N ASP A 113 9.28 7.24 17.25
CA ASP A 113 8.98 5.81 17.46
C ASP A 113 8.26 5.19 16.24
N ARG A 114 9.08 4.72 15.30
CA ARG A 114 8.69 4.20 13.99
C ARG A 114 9.79 3.29 13.48
N ALA A 115 9.41 2.17 12.88
CA ALA A 115 10.35 1.24 12.25
C ALA A 115 10.24 1.20 10.72
N GLY A 116 9.14 1.72 10.16
CA GLY A 116 8.88 1.74 8.73
C GLY A 116 8.07 2.95 8.27
N GLN A 117 8.22 3.31 7.00
CA GLN A 117 7.38 4.30 6.34
C GLN A 117 7.27 4.01 4.86
N THR A 118 6.04 4.11 4.35
CA THR A 118 5.75 4.03 2.93
C THR A 118 5.15 5.34 2.44
N ASP A 119 5.86 6.00 1.53
CA ASP A 119 5.40 7.20 0.85
C ASP A 119 4.85 6.82 -0.52
N LEU A 120 3.54 6.96 -0.70
CA LEU A 120 2.88 6.76 -1.99
C LEU A 120 2.74 8.07 -2.76
N THR A 121 2.88 7.99 -4.07
CA THR A 121 2.43 9.04 -5.00
C THR A 121 1.33 8.47 -5.89
N TRP A 122 0.31 9.27 -6.17
CA TRP A 122 -0.81 8.89 -7.02
C TRP A 122 -1.25 10.07 -7.88
N ASP A 123 -1.93 9.77 -8.98
CA ASP A 123 -2.56 10.80 -9.82
C ASP A 123 -3.93 11.23 -9.30
N GLN A 124 -4.54 12.22 -9.95
CA GLN A 124 -5.87 12.74 -9.57
C GLN A 124 -7.00 11.69 -9.62
N SER A 125 -6.77 10.55 -10.30
CA SER A 125 -7.68 9.42 -10.35
C SER A 125 -7.40 8.35 -9.29
N GLY A 126 -6.53 8.63 -8.32
CA GLY A 126 -6.16 7.69 -7.26
C GLY A 126 -5.28 6.53 -7.72
N ARG A 127 -4.71 6.60 -8.93
CA ARG A 127 -3.82 5.54 -9.42
C ARG A 127 -2.42 5.77 -8.88
N VAL A 128 -1.90 4.79 -8.15
CA VAL A 128 -0.53 4.83 -7.62
C VAL A 128 0.47 4.87 -8.78
N ARG A 129 1.49 5.72 -8.64
CA ARG A 129 2.54 5.96 -9.64
C ARG A 129 3.92 5.52 -9.17
N ARG A 130 4.25 5.82 -7.91
CA ARG A 130 5.50 5.39 -7.24
C ARG A 130 5.23 5.14 -5.76
N ALA A 131 6.03 4.24 -5.17
CA ALA A 131 6.15 4.10 -3.73
C ALA A 131 7.62 4.17 -3.29
N LEU A 132 7.88 4.79 -2.15
CA LEU A 132 9.16 4.71 -1.44
C LEU A 132 8.92 4.04 -0.08
N ILE A 133 9.56 2.89 0.13
CA ILE A 133 9.58 2.20 1.42
C ILE A 133 10.91 2.52 2.10
N SER A 134 10.84 3.06 3.32
CA SER A 134 11.99 3.27 4.20
C SER A 134 11.88 2.34 5.41
N LEU A 135 12.88 1.51 5.63
CA LEU A 135 12.94 0.54 6.74
C LEU A 135 14.09 0.90 7.67
N ALA A 136 13.82 1.02 8.97
CA ALA A 136 14.84 1.26 9.97
C ALA A 136 15.50 -0.04 10.42
N ILE A 137 16.80 0.03 10.72
CA ILE A 137 17.54 -1.09 11.33
C ILE A 137 17.46 -1.02 12.86
N LYS A 138 17.29 0.17 13.42
CA LYS A 138 17.22 0.43 14.85
C LYS A 138 15.96 1.20 15.23
N THR A 139 15.57 1.08 16.49
CA THR A 139 14.62 1.99 17.13
C THR A 139 15.20 3.42 17.16
N ASN A 140 14.34 4.41 17.42
CA ASN A 140 14.77 5.80 17.66
C ASN A 140 15.67 5.95 18.91
N THR A 141 15.73 4.94 19.78
CA THR A 141 16.63 4.88 20.94
C THR A 141 17.95 4.17 20.65
N GLY A 142 18.17 3.72 19.40
CA GLY A 142 19.41 3.09 18.95
C GLY A 142 19.49 1.57 19.17
N LEU A 143 18.42 0.92 19.61
CA LEU A 143 18.38 -0.54 19.76
C LEU A 143 18.21 -1.20 18.39
N VAL A 144 19.07 -2.17 18.05
CA VAL A 144 18.95 -2.94 16.82
C VAL A 144 17.67 -3.78 16.86
N LEU A 145 16.87 -3.66 15.81
CA LEU A 145 15.64 -4.44 15.66
C LEU A 145 16.00 -5.91 15.34
N PRO A 146 15.33 -6.88 15.99
CA PRO A 146 15.54 -8.29 15.68
C PRO A 146 14.99 -8.64 14.29
N ASP A 147 15.48 -9.75 13.73
CA ASP A 147 15.17 -10.20 12.36
C ASP A 147 13.66 -10.34 12.08
N ASP A 148 12.90 -10.85 13.06
CA ASP A 148 11.45 -11.03 12.96
C ASP A 148 10.71 -9.69 12.92
N ALA A 149 11.18 -8.69 13.67
CA ALA A 149 10.65 -7.33 13.61
C ALA A 149 10.97 -6.67 12.26
N LEU A 150 12.20 -6.80 11.74
CA LEU A 150 12.58 -6.28 10.43
C LEU A 150 11.70 -6.86 9.32
N LEU A 151 11.45 -8.17 9.36
CA LEU A 151 10.54 -8.82 8.44
C LEU A 151 9.09 -8.34 8.62
N ALA A 152 8.57 -8.30 9.85
CA ALA A 152 7.20 -7.86 10.12
C ALA A 152 6.93 -6.44 9.58
N VAL A 153 7.88 -5.52 9.80
CA VAL A 153 7.82 -4.16 9.27
C VAL A 153 7.87 -4.17 7.74
N ALA A 154 8.75 -4.96 7.12
CA ALA A 154 8.79 -5.07 5.66
C ALA A 154 7.46 -5.58 5.07
N VAL A 155 6.79 -6.54 5.71
CA VAL A 155 5.45 -7.01 5.29
C VAL A 155 4.40 -5.90 5.42
N HIS A 156 4.39 -5.19 6.54
CA HIS A 156 3.47 -4.06 6.79
C HIS A 156 3.64 -2.94 5.76
N GLU A 157 4.89 -2.48 5.55
CA GLU A 157 5.17 -1.42 4.58
C GLU A 157 4.89 -1.84 3.15
N THR A 158 5.09 -3.13 2.81
CA THR A 158 4.65 -3.66 1.51
C THR A 158 3.13 -3.57 1.35
N GLY A 159 2.36 -3.80 2.42
CA GLY A 159 0.91 -3.64 2.44
C GLY A 159 0.47 -2.19 2.16
N HIS A 160 1.15 -1.21 2.77
CA HIS A 160 0.97 0.19 2.40
C HIS A 160 1.36 0.47 0.96
N ALA A 161 2.46 -0.11 0.47
CA ALA A 161 2.94 0.13 -0.90
C ALA A 161 1.97 -0.39 -1.97
N ILE A 162 1.11 -1.35 -1.63
CA ILE A 162 0.02 -1.83 -2.50
C ILE A 162 -1.32 -1.12 -2.24
N GLY A 163 -1.38 -0.16 -1.30
CA GLY A 163 -2.52 0.73 -1.08
C GLY A 163 -3.39 0.39 0.14
N LEU A 164 -2.98 -0.54 1.00
CA LEU A 164 -3.77 -0.88 2.19
C LEU A 164 -3.61 0.19 3.28
N PRO A 165 -4.69 0.58 3.97
CA PRO A 165 -4.62 1.43 5.14
C PRO A 165 -4.24 0.61 6.38
N HIS A 166 -4.11 1.29 7.51
CA HIS A 166 -3.98 0.59 8.79
C HIS A 166 -5.25 -0.18 9.16
N SER A 167 -5.05 -1.33 9.81
CA SER A 167 -6.09 -2.02 10.56
C SER A 167 -6.17 -1.52 12.00
N ALA A 168 -7.35 -1.62 12.61
CA ALA A 168 -7.54 -1.40 14.04
C ALA A 168 -7.35 -2.68 14.89
N ASP A 169 -7.19 -3.85 14.25
CA ASP A 169 -7.05 -5.14 14.94
C ASP A 169 -5.56 -5.53 15.00
N SER A 170 -5.05 -5.81 16.19
CA SER A 170 -3.65 -6.16 16.43
C SER A 170 -3.24 -7.54 15.90
N ASN A 171 -4.18 -8.35 15.44
CA ASN A 171 -3.91 -9.62 14.77
C ASN A 171 -3.64 -9.46 13.26
N ASP A 172 -3.92 -8.29 12.69
CA ASP A 172 -3.63 -7.99 11.29
C ASP A 172 -2.20 -7.47 11.14
N VAL A 173 -1.53 -7.84 10.05
CA VAL A 173 -0.20 -7.29 9.75
C VAL A 173 -0.27 -5.78 9.58
N MET A 174 -1.39 -5.26 9.06
CA MET A 174 -1.61 -3.83 8.85
C MET A 174 -1.95 -3.06 10.14
N PHE A 175 -1.88 -3.67 11.32
CA PHE A 175 -1.95 -2.92 12.59
C PHE A 175 -0.73 -1.98 12.73
N PRO A 176 -0.89 -0.69 13.13
CA PRO A 176 0.22 0.28 13.16
C PRO A 176 1.42 -0.15 14.00
N ALA A 177 1.18 -0.84 15.12
CA ALA A 177 2.24 -1.38 15.98
C ALA A 177 2.36 -2.88 15.75
N THR A 178 2.51 -3.28 14.48
CA THR A 178 2.55 -4.69 14.08
C THR A 178 3.65 -5.45 14.82
N ARG A 179 3.33 -6.68 15.21
CA ARG A 179 4.27 -7.61 15.87
C ARG A 179 4.42 -8.92 15.11
N THR A 180 3.76 -9.04 13.97
CA THR A 180 3.70 -10.27 13.17
C THR A 180 3.93 -9.93 11.71
N GLY A 181 4.72 -10.75 11.02
CA GLY A 181 4.79 -10.71 9.56
C GLY A 181 3.79 -11.64 8.87
N THR A 182 2.98 -12.38 9.63
CA THR A 182 2.05 -13.38 9.11
C THR A 182 0.73 -12.72 8.74
N LEU A 183 0.41 -12.71 7.44
CA LEU A 183 -0.82 -12.13 6.90
C LEU A 183 -2.06 -12.82 7.46
N SER A 184 -3.02 -12.04 7.93
CA SER A 184 -4.32 -12.56 8.39
C SER A 184 -5.27 -12.80 7.21
N ASP A 185 -6.36 -13.54 7.45
CA ASP A 185 -7.45 -13.66 6.47
C ASP A 185 -8.08 -12.30 6.14
N ARG A 186 -8.06 -11.36 7.10
CA ARG A 186 -8.60 -10.01 6.93
C ARG A 186 -7.65 -9.13 6.11
N ASP A 187 -6.33 -9.31 6.22
CA ASP A 187 -5.36 -8.72 5.30
C ASP A 187 -5.62 -9.18 3.86
N ARG A 188 -5.79 -10.50 3.67
CA ARG A 188 -6.11 -11.08 2.37
C ARG A 188 -7.41 -10.54 1.79
N ARG A 189 -8.49 -10.55 2.58
CA ARG A 189 -9.80 -10.07 2.12
C ARG A 189 -9.77 -8.59 1.79
N THR A 190 -9.11 -7.78 2.61
CA THR A 190 -8.96 -6.34 2.38
C THR A 190 -8.21 -6.08 1.07
N ALA A 191 -7.08 -6.75 0.82
CA ALA A 191 -6.36 -6.64 -0.44
C ALA A 191 -7.20 -7.10 -1.65
N ALA A 192 -7.88 -8.25 -1.53
CA ALA A 192 -8.75 -8.75 -2.60
C ALA A 192 -9.88 -7.78 -2.95
N VAL A 193 -10.50 -7.14 -1.95
CA VAL A 193 -11.54 -6.13 -2.18
C VAL A 193 -10.93 -4.88 -2.81
N LEU A 194 -9.82 -4.36 -2.28
CA LEU A 194 -9.14 -3.18 -2.81
C LEU A 194 -8.89 -3.28 -4.32
N TYR A 195 -8.34 -4.41 -4.77
CA TYR A 195 -8.01 -4.63 -6.18
C TYR A 195 -9.21 -4.93 -7.10
N ARG A 196 -10.42 -5.09 -6.54
CA ARG A 196 -11.69 -5.12 -7.30
C ARG A 196 -12.31 -3.74 -7.46
N LEU A 197 -11.89 -2.75 -6.66
CA LEU A 197 -12.42 -1.40 -6.73
C LEU A 197 -11.77 -0.60 -7.85
N ALA A 198 -12.52 0.34 -8.43
CA ALA A 198 -11.93 1.37 -9.27
C ALA A 198 -11.14 2.35 -8.38
N PRO A 199 -9.91 2.77 -8.76
CA PRO A 199 -9.20 3.82 -8.05
C PRO A 199 -9.94 5.15 -8.19
N GLY A 200 -9.83 6.00 -7.17
CA GLY A 200 -10.39 7.35 -7.18
C GLY A 200 -11.29 7.68 -5.99
N PRO A 201 -11.94 8.86 -6.02
CA PRO A 201 -12.72 9.37 -4.89
C PRO A 201 -13.95 8.52 -4.61
N VAL A 202 -14.14 8.18 -3.33
CA VAL A 202 -15.29 7.42 -2.81
C VAL A 202 -16.34 8.35 -2.22
N ARG A 203 -15.95 9.52 -1.68
CA ARG A 203 -16.87 10.56 -1.23
C ARG A 203 -17.36 11.45 -2.37
N ASP A 204 -18.55 12.00 -2.19
CA ASP A 204 -19.00 13.14 -2.99
C ASP A 204 -18.23 14.37 -2.51
N VAL A 205 -17.64 15.12 -3.44
CA VAL A 205 -17.16 16.47 -3.13
C VAL A 205 -18.43 17.29 -2.82
N PRO A 206 -18.52 17.99 -1.67
CA PRO A 206 -19.59 18.94 -1.46
C PRO A 206 -19.63 19.88 -2.67
N ASP A 207 -20.81 20.07 -3.23
CA ASP A 207 -21.02 21.04 -4.29
C ASP A 207 -20.77 22.43 -3.70
N GLU A 208 -19.55 22.97 -3.84
CA GLU A 208 -19.22 24.35 -3.46
C GLU A 208 -19.81 25.39 -4.43
N SER A 209 -20.79 25.00 -5.24
CA SER A 209 -21.56 25.92 -6.07
C SER A 209 -23.06 25.90 -5.73
N ARG A 210 -23.43 26.63 -4.67
CA ARG A 210 -24.74 27.26 -4.54
C ARG A 210 -24.62 28.68 -4.03
#